data_AF-A0A7C2ZD70-F1
#
_entry.id   AF-A0A7C2ZD70-F1
#
_cell.length_a   1.000
_cell.length_b   1.000
_cell.length_c   1.000
_cell.angle_alpha   90.00
_cell.angle_beta   90.00
_cell.angle_gamma   90.00
#
_symmetry.space_group_name_H-M   'P 1'
#
loop_
_entity.id
_entity.type
_entity.pdbx_description
1 polymer ?
#
loop_
_entity_poly.entity_id
_entity_poly.type
_entity_poly.pdbx_seq_one_letter_code
_entity_poly.pdbx_strand_id
1 'polypeptide(L)'
;ISHKIKDEDERIRLRQILEESKPPKGLGFIIRTAGQGCSKRDIQNDLKYLWRLWRAIEKRMKTDKAPIDLYRESDLVIRTLRDVFNSKISRIICDSESVVRKIRDFLSQAYPRLQRRAMYYDSKVPLFHKYQIEDEITKVQSRTVELKCGGSIVIEQTEALVAIDVNSGRYRKQQSAELTAYKINMEAATEIARQLRLRDLGGLIICDFIDMRNEKHRRDVERAFRTAVKADRARSKILRISRFGVVEMTRQRMRPSLQSRTYLACSHCGGTGCIKSHESLAIEIIRLLNLSASKNQIKRIELFVSPEVADCLQNEKRATIAQIEQFSDKRVIIHSEPNYTGEKHNLLCYNERGSVVKL
;
A
#
# COMPACT_ATOMS: atom_id res chain seq x y z
N ILE A 1 15.77 -1.41 -25.81
CA ILE A 1 15.88 -2.49 -24.80
C ILE A 1 15.71 -1.88 -23.42
N SER A 2 15.03 -2.55 -22.48
CA SER A 2 14.82 -2.05 -21.13
C SER A 2 16.12 -1.67 -20.42
N HIS A 3 16.19 -0.46 -19.86
CA HIS A 3 17.35 0.01 -19.07
C HIS A 3 17.64 -0.81 -17.81
N LYS A 4 16.71 -1.67 -17.39
CA LYS A 4 16.90 -2.55 -16.23
C LYS A 4 17.82 -3.74 -16.49
N ILE A 5 18.01 -4.10 -17.76
CA ILE A 5 19.00 -5.11 -18.16
C ILE A 5 20.36 -4.40 -18.12
N LYS A 6 21.17 -4.70 -17.10
CA LYS A 6 22.48 -4.06 -16.88
C LYS A 6 23.62 -4.74 -17.60
N ASP A 7 23.44 -6.01 -17.93
CA ASP A 7 24.39 -6.82 -18.66
C ASP A 7 24.42 -6.35 -20.12
N GLU A 8 25.56 -5.79 -20.55
CA GLU A 8 25.70 -5.26 -21.90
C GLU A 8 25.75 -6.36 -22.95
N ASP A 9 26.33 -7.53 -22.64
CA ASP A 9 26.38 -8.67 -23.57
C ASP A 9 24.96 -9.18 -23.84
N GLU A 10 24.13 -9.26 -22.79
CA GLU A 10 22.73 -9.63 -22.92
C GLU A 10 21.93 -8.58 -23.71
N ARG A 11 22.24 -7.28 -23.57
CA ARG A 11 21.61 -6.23 -24.38
C ARG A 11 21.98 -6.36 -25.84
N ILE A 12 23.24 -6.61 -26.16
CA ILE A 12 23.71 -6.83 -27.52
C ILE A 12 23.01 -8.06 -28.12
N ARG A 13 22.98 -9.19 -27.37
CA ARG A 13 22.28 -10.42 -27.77
C ARG A 13 20.81 -10.17 -28.09
N LEU A 14 20.09 -9.49 -27.19
CA LEU A 14 18.67 -9.18 -27.37
C LEU A 14 18.42 -8.23 -28.56
N ARG A 15 19.35 -7.30 -28.83
CA ARG A 15 19.28 -6.41 -30.00
C ARG A 15 19.42 -7.20 -31.29
N GLN A 16 20.43 -8.05 -31.38
CA GLN A 16 20.66 -8.92 -32.53
C GLN A 16 19.46 -9.84 -32.77
N ILE A 17 18.94 -10.48 -31.72
CA ILE A 17 17.74 -11.32 -31.82
C ILE A 17 16.55 -10.54 -32.41
N LEU A 18 16.33 -9.29 -31.98
CA LEU A 18 15.24 -8.47 -32.49
C LEU A 18 15.44 -8.14 -33.97
N GLU A 19 16.64 -7.74 -34.37
CA GLU A 19 16.98 -7.45 -35.76
C GLU A 19 16.80 -8.68 -36.66
N GLU A 20 17.31 -9.83 -36.23
CA GLU A 20 17.15 -11.11 -36.92
C GLU A 20 15.70 -11.60 -37.00
N SER A 21 14.85 -11.13 -36.08
CA SER A 21 13.41 -11.45 -36.06
C SER A 21 12.60 -10.69 -37.11
N LYS A 22 13.24 -9.77 -37.85
CA LYS A 22 12.63 -8.99 -38.94
C LYS A 22 11.29 -8.35 -38.54
N PRO A 23 11.29 -7.42 -37.56
CA PRO A 23 10.09 -6.71 -37.15
C PRO A 23 9.42 -6.02 -38.36
N PRO A 24 8.08 -5.90 -38.38
CA PRO A 24 7.36 -5.14 -39.40
C PRO A 24 7.91 -3.71 -39.52
N LYS A 25 8.05 -3.23 -40.77
CA LYS A 25 8.55 -1.88 -41.06
C LYS A 25 7.57 -0.82 -40.55
N GLY A 26 8.10 0.34 -40.12
CA GLY A 26 7.32 1.47 -39.64
C GLY A 26 6.84 1.38 -38.19
N LEU A 27 7.22 0.31 -37.46
CA LEU A 27 6.87 0.11 -36.05
C LEU A 27 8.12 0.09 -35.16
N GLY A 28 7.99 0.63 -33.95
CA GLY A 28 9.00 0.55 -32.90
C GLY A 28 8.72 -0.57 -31.92
N PHE A 29 9.76 -1.32 -31.52
CA PHE A 29 9.64 -2.41 -30.53
C PHE A 29 10.57 -2.16 -29.35
N ILE A 30 10.07 -2.42 -28.14
CA ILE A 30 10.84 -2.30 -26.90
C ILE A 30 10.84 -3.63 -26.18
N ILE A 31 12.01 -4.27 -26.09
CA ILE A 31 12.19 -5.46 -25.25
C ILE A 31 12.11 -5.05 -23.78
N ARG A 32 11.11 -5.62 -23.08
CA ARG A 32 10.86 -5.45 -21.64
C ARG A 32 11.89 -6.23 -20.80
N THR A 33 11.99 -5.91 -19.51
CA THR A 33 12.88 -6.63 -18.57
C THR A 33 12.58 -8.14 -18.52
N ALA A 34 11.32 -8.54 -18.68
CA ALA A 34 10.92 -9.94 -18.74
C ALA A 34 11.49 -10.70 -19.95
N GLY A 35 11.98 -9.98 -20.98
CA GLY A 35 12.66 -10.57 -22.13
C GLY A 35 14.10 -11.00 -21.85
N GLN A 36 14.66 -10.68 -20.68
CA GLN A 36 16.02 -11.07 -20.31
C GLN A 36 16.13 -12.61 -20.22
N GLY A 37 17.13 -13.18 -20.89
CA GLY A 37 17.36 -14.63 -20.95
C GLY A 37 16.36 -15.39 -21.82
N CYS A 38 15.42 -14.71 -22.49
CA CYS A 38 14.52 -15.37 -23.44
C CYS A 38 15.29 -15.87 -24.66
N SER A 39 14.81 -16.97 -25.23
CA SER A 39 15.37 -17.49 -26.47
C SER A 39 14.92 -16.65 -27.67
N LYS A 40 15.68 -16.70 -28.77
CA LYS A 40 15.30 -16.08 -30.05
C LYS A 40 13.89 -16.48 -30.49
N ARG A 41 13.54 -17.76 -30.31
CA ARG A 41 12.24 -18.30 -30.69
C ARG A 41 11.10 -17.70 -29.85
N ASP A 42 11.31 -17.49 -28.55
CA ASP A 42 10.29 -16.90 -27.68
C ASP A 42 10.02 -15.44 -28.07
N ILE A 43 11.08 -14.67 -28.34
CA ILE A 43 10.96 -13.27 -28.79
C ILE A 43 10.25 -13.20 -30.15
N GLN A 44 10.56 -14.11 -31.08
CA GLN A 44 9.86 -14.21 -32.36
C GLN A 44 8.37 -14.54 -32.21
N ASN A 45 8.02 -15.45 -31.30
CA ASN A 45 6.63 -15.81 -31.04
C ASN A 45 5.85 -14.63 -30.45
N ASP A 46 6.45 -13.91 -29.50
CA ASP A 46 5.84 -12.72 -28.90
C ASP A 46 5.63 -11.61 -29.94
N LEU A 47 6.62 -11.37 -30.79
CA LEU A 47 6.51 -10.40 -31.91
C LEU A 47 5.39 -10.80 -32.88
N LYS A 48 5.28 -12.09 -33.23
CA LYS A 48 4.19 -12.60 -34.07
C LYS A 48 2.82 -12.48 -33.41
N TYR A 49 2.74 -12.63 -32.09
CA TYR A 49 1.51 -12.43 -31.32
C TYR A 49 1.09 -10.96 -31.36
N LEU A 50 2.01 -10.03 -31.03
CA LEU A 50 1.74 -8.59 -31.09
C LEU A 50 1.31 -8.14 -32.48
N TRP A 51 1.95 -8.68 -33.52
CA TRP A 51 1.57 -8.40 -34.90
C TRP A 51 0.16 -8.90 -35.25
N ARG A 52 -0.19 -10.13 -34.85
CA ARG A 52 -1.55 -10.67 -35.04
C ARG A 52 -2.61 -9.83 -34.32
N LEU A 53 -2.31 -9.43 -33.08
CA LEU A 53 -3.19 -8.57 -32.30
C LEU A 53 -3.39 -7.21 -32.99
N TRP A 54 -2.30 -6.59 -33.45
CA TRP A 54 -2.37 -5.32 -34.17
C TRP A 54 -3.23 -5.42 -35.44
N ARG A 55 -3.04 -6.45 -36.26
CA ARG A 55 -3.86 -6.66 -37.47
C ARG A 55 -5.34 -6.90 -37.15
N ALA A 56 -5.65 -7.58 -36.04
CA ALA A 56 -7.03 -7.77 -35.60
C ALA A 56 -7.68 -6.43 -35.22
N ILE A 57 -6.95 -5.58 -34.49
CA ILE A 57 -7.40 -4.22 -34.14
C ILE A 57 -7.59 -3.38 -35.40
N GLU A 58 -6.61 -3.36 -36.31
CA GLU A 58 -6.67 -2.60 -37.56
C GLU A 58 -7.86 -3.04 -38.45
N LYS A 59 -8.15 -4.34 -38.49
CA LYS A 59 -9.31 -4.86 -39.21
C LYS A 59 -10.61 -4.31 -38.62
N ARG A 60 -10.79 -4.41 -37.29
CA ARG A 60 -12.00 -3.92 -36.60
C ARG A 60 -12.17 -2.41 -36.75
N MET A 61 -11.09 -1.64 -36.73
CA MET A 61 -11.11 -0.19 -36.99
C MET A 61 -11.72 0.16 -38.35
N LYS A 62 -11.53 -0.70 -39.37
CA LYS A 62 -12.03 -0.46 -40.72
C LYS A 62 -13.44 -1.00 -40.94
N THR A 63 -13.82 -2.08 -40.26
CA THR A 63 -15.10 -2.77 -40.48
C THR A 63 -16.22 -2.29 -39.57
N ASP A 64 -15.90 -1.93 -38.33
CA ASP A 64 -16.90 -1.72 -37.28
C ASP A 64 -17.25 -0.23 -37.21
N LYS A 65 -18.54 0.10 -37.06
CA LYS A 65 -18.99 1.50 -36.91
C LYS A 65 -18.72 2.00 -35.49
N ALA A 66 -18.19 3.22 -35.40
CA ALA A 66 -17.92 3.89 -34.13
C ALA A 66 -19.20 4.40 -33.43
N PRO A 67 -19.22 4.55 -32.09
CA PRO A 67 -18.16 4.18 -31.14
C PRO A 67 -18.20 2.68 -30.78
N ILE A 68 -17.02 2.04 -30.73
CA ILE A 68 -16.88 0.61 -30.39
C ILE A 68 -15.60 0.35 -29.59
N ASP A 69 -15.64 -0.65 -28.69
CA ASP A 69 -14.46 -1.20 -28.03
C ASP A 69 -13.65 -2.09 -29.00
N LEU A 70 -12.54 -1.53 -29.51
CA LEU A 70 -11.63 -2.22 -30.42
C LEU A 70 -10.76 -3.26 -29.72
N TYR A 71 -10.34 -2.94 -28.49
CA TYR A 71 -9.46 -3.78 -27.69
C TYR A 71 -9.60 -3.42 -26.21
N ARG A 72 -10.14 -4.37 -25.45
CA ARG A 72 -10.14 -4.30 -24.00
C ARG A 72 -8.82 -4.84 -23.48
N GLU A 73 -8.07 -3.99 -22.78
CA GLU A 73 -6.88 -4.44 -22.04
C GLU A 73 -7.25 -5.65 -21.18
N SER A 74 -6.40 -6.67 -21.25
CA SER A 74 -6.76 -8.02 -20.86
C SER A 74 -7.15 -8.14 -19.38
N ASP A 75 -8.00 -9.12 -19.09
CA ASP A 75 -8.32 -9.65 -17.75
C ASP A 75 -7.05 -9.72 -16.86
N LEU A 76 -7.20 -9.44 -15.57
CA LEU A 76 -6.11 -9.38 -14.57
C LEU A 76 -5.15 -10.58 -14.71
N VAL A 77 -5.72 -11.75 -15.01
CA VAL A 77 -4.98 -13.01 -15.24
C VAL A 77 -3.96 -12.86 -16.38
N ILE A 78 -4.40 -12.43 -17.55
CA ILE A 78 -3.54 -12.30 -18.74
C ILE A 78 -2.50 -11.19 -18.55
N ARG A 79 -2.90 -10.07 -17.93
CA ARG A 79 -1.96 -9.00 -17.57
C ARG A 79 -0.87 -9.53 -16.63
N THR A 80 -1.26 -10.33 -15.63
CA THR A 80 -0.33 -10.93 -14.67
C THR A 80 0.63 -11.89 -15.37
N LEU A 81 0.14 -12.73 -16.28
CA LEU A 81 1.00 -13.61 -17.07
C LEU A 81 1.98 -12.82 -17.94
N ARG A 82 1.51 -11.84 -18.72
CA ARG A 82 2.38 -11.01 -19.57
C ARG A 82 3.47 -10.30 -18.77
N ASP A 83 3.15 -9.83 -17.57
CA ASP A 83 4.08 -9.04 -16.78
C ASP A 83 5.00 -9.93 -15.91
N VAL A 84 4.53 -11.10 -15.42
CA VAL A 84 5.23 -11.96 -14.44
C VAL A 84 5.79 -13.25 -15.01
N PHE A 85 5.12 -13.84 -15.99
CA PHE A 85 5.46 -15.16 -16.47
C PHE A 85 6.83 -15.17 -17.16
N ASN A 86 7.62 -16.19 -16.85
CA ASN A 86 8.88 -16.46 -17.51
C ASN A 86 9.15 -17.97 -17.50
N SER A 87 10.15 -18.40 -18.27
CA SER A 87 10.48 -19.81 -18.45
C SER A 87 10.89 -20.54 -17.15
N LYS A 88 11.26 -19.83 -16.08
CA LYS A 88 11.60 -20.42 -14.78
C LYS A 88 10.37 -20.84 -13.97
N ILE A 89 9.19 -20.34 -14.28
CA ILE A 89 7.94 -20.70 -13.58
C ILE A 89 7.48 -22.09 -14.01
N SER A 90 7.59 -23.08 -13.13
CA SER A 90 7.31 -24.49 -13.45
C SER A 90 5.81 -24.80 -13.62
N ARG A 91 4.95 -24.20 -12.79
CA ARG A 91 3.50 -24.47 -12.77
C ARG A 91 2.72 -23.18 -12.53
N ILE A 92 1.55 -23.08 -13.17
CA ILE A 92 0.51 -22.07 -12.92
C ILE A 92 -0.71 -22.85 -12.43
N ILE A 93 -1.11 -22.62 -11.19
CA ILE A 93 -2.17 -23.37 -10.54
C ILE A 93 -3.36 -22.43 -10.32
N CYS A 94 -4.55 -22.84 -10.76
CA CYS A 94 -5.77 -22.07 -10.57
C CYS A 94 -6.92 -22.98 -10.11
N ASP A 95 -7.71 -22.49 -9.17
CA ASP A 95 -8.90 -23.12 -8.59
C ASP A 95 -10.18 -22.88 -9.41
N SER A 96 -10.07 -22.19 -10.55
CA SER A 96 -11.17 -21.92 -11.47
C SER A 96 -10.87 -22.47 -12.86
N GLU A 97 -11.72 -23.39 -13.34
CA GLU A 97 -11.54 -24.05 -14.64
C GLU A 97 -11.67 -23.05 -15.81
N SER A 98 -12.55 -22.06 -15.70
CA SER A 98 -12.70 -21.00 -16.72
C SER A 98 -11.42 -20.17 -16.83
N VAL A 99 -10.75 -19.89 -15.70
CA VAL A 99 -9.46 -19.20 -15.67
C VAL A 99 -8.37 -20.06 -16.28
N VAL A 100 -8.28 -21.36 -15.95
CA VAL A 100 -7.29 -22.27 -16.55
C VAL A 100 -7.42 -22.31 -18.07
N ARG A 101 -8.65 -22.38 -18.60
CA ARG A 101 -8.90 -22.33 -20.05
C ARG A 101 -8.34 -21.05 -20.67
N LYS A 102 -8.68 -19.88 -20.11
CA LYS A 102 -8.14 -18.58 -20.55
C LYS A 102 -6.61 -18.55 -20.55
N ILE A 103 -5.98 -19.09 -19.51
CA ILE A 103 -4.52 -19.15 -19.40
C ILE A 103 -3.93 -20.04 -20.49
N ARG A 104 -4.53 -21.21 -20.72
CA ARG A 104 -4.09 -22.14 -21.78
C ARG A 104 -4.23 -21.51 -23.17
N ASP A 105 -5.31 -20.78 -23.43
CA ASP A 105 -5.54 -20.10 -24.71
C ASP A 105 -4.53 -18.98 -24.96
N PHE A 106 -4.14 -18.25 -23.91
CA PHE A 106 -3.08 -17.25 -24.02
C PHE A 106 -1.70 -17.90 -24.23
N LEU A 107 -1.38 -18.93 -23.45
CA LEU A 107 -0.10 -19.64 -23.57
C LEU A 107 0.01 -20.38 -24.90
N SER A 108 -1.07 -20.91 -25.48
CA SER A 108 -1.02 -21.56 -26.81
C SER A 108 -0.61 -20.59 -27.92
N GLN A 109 -0.95 -19.30 -27.77
CA GLN A 109 -0.64 -18.26 -28.74
C GLN A 109 0.76 -17.67 -28.53
N ALA A 110 1.14 -17.39 -27.27
CA ALA A 110 2.40 -16.73 -26.93
C ALA A 110 3.56 -17.72 -26.68
N TYR A 111 3.30 -18.81 -25.95
CA TYR A 111 4.31 -19.79 -25.51
C TYR A 111 3.80 -21.24 -25.62
N PRO A 112 3.58 -21.78 -26.84
CA PRO A 112 2.86 -23.05 -27.04
C PRO A 112 3.40 -24.23 -26.22
N ARG A 113 4.72 -24.32 -26.04
CA ARG A 113 5.39 -25.39 -25.27
C ARG A 113 5.07 -25.36 -23.78
N LEU A 114 4.66 -24.21 -23.27
CA LEU A 114 4.43 -23.97 -21.84
C LEU A 114 2.96 -24.05 -21.45
N GLN A 115 2.05 -24.28 -22.41
CA GLN A 115 0.60 -24.37 -22.18
C GLN A 115 0.23 -25.43 -21.12
N ARG A 116 0.95 -26.57 -21.10
CA ARG A 116 0.72 -27.65 -20.13
C ARG A 116 1.08 -27.29 -18.68
N ARG A 117 1.76 -26.15 -18.44
CA ARG A 117 2.06 -25.66 -17.09
C ARG A 117 0.82 -25.11 -16.37
N ALA A 118 -0.25 -24.80 -17.11
CA ALA A 118 -1.52 -24.36 -16.54
C ALA A 118 -2.35 -25.56 -16.06
N MET A 119 -2.48 -25.69 -14.74
CA MET A 119 -3.12 -26.80 -14.05
C MET A 119 -4.35 -26.30 -13.28
N TYR A 120 -5.42 -27.09 -13.36
CA TYR A 120 -6.59 -26.89 -12.52
C TYR A 120 -6.35 -27.53 -11.15
N TYR A 121 -6.85 -26.85 -10.12
CA TYR A 121 -6.79 -27.29 -8.75
C TYR A 121 -8.19 -27.63 -8.26
N ASP A 122 -8.42 -28.90 -7.96
CA ASP A 122 -9.71 -29.51 -7.64
C ASP A 122 -9.81 -30.03 -6.20
N SER A 123 -8.79 -29.76 -5.37
CA SER A 123 -8.74 -30.27 -4.01
C SER A 123 -9.68 -29.50 -3.08
N LYS A 124 -10.22 -30.19 -2.08
CA LYS A 124 -11.11 -29.61 -1.06
C LYS A 124 -10.44 -28.52 -0.20
N VAL A 125 -9.13 -28.63 0.03
CA VAL A 125 -8.39 -27.61 0.80
C VAL A 125 -8.18 -26.39 -0.07
N PRO A 126 -8.50 -25.16 0.36
CA PRO A 126 -8.28 -23.96 -0.44
C PRO A 126 -6.83 -23.83 -0.94
N LEU A 127 -6.67 -23.34 -2.18
CA LEU A 127 -5.38 -23.31 -2.87
C LEU A 127 -4.29 -22.60 -2.06
N PHE A 128 -4.56 -21.41 -1.53
CA PHE A 128 -3.58 -20.63 -0.78
C PHE A 128 -3.24 -21.23 0.58
N HIS A 129 -4.20 -21.88 1.25
CA HIS A 129 -3.92 -22.64 2.47
C HIS A 129 -2.98 -23.81 2.22
N LYS A 130 -3.21 -24.59 1.15
CA LYS A 130 -2.33 -25.74 0.81
C LYS A 130 -0.88 -25.31 0.60
N TYR A 131 -0.66 -24.12 0.04
CA TYR A 131 0.67 -23.57 -0.22
C TYR A 131 1.18 -22.59 0.85
N GLN A 132 0.49 -22.47 2.00
CA GLN A 132 0.85 -21.59 3.11
C GLN A 132 1.04 -20.12 2.69
N ILE A 133 0.24 -19.66 1.72
CA ILE A 133 0.26 -18.28 1.22
C ILE A 133 -0.63 -17.37 2.08
N GLU A 134 -1.65 -17.92 2.74
CA GLU A 134 -2.62 -17.14 3.54
C GLU A 134 -1.95 -16.35 4.67
N ASP A 135 -0.98 -16.96 5.35
CA ASP A 135 -0.20 -16.31 6.41
C ASP A 135 0.60 -15.13 5.85
N GLU A 136 1.13 -15.25 4.63
CA GLU A 136 1.85 -14.18 3.95
C GLU A 136 0.92 -13.05 3.51
N ILE A 137 -0.30 -13.37 3.07
CA ILE A 137 -1.33 -12.36 2.76
C ILE A 137 -1.70 -11.57 4.02
N THR A 138 -1.88 -12.26 5.14
CA THR A 138 -2.17 -11.62 6.44
C THR A 138 -1.02 -10.70 6.88
N LYS A 139 0.24 -11.14 6.72
CA LYS A 139 1.42 -10.31 7.00
C LYS A 139 1.49 -9.04 6.15
N VAL A 140 1.02 -9.09 4.90
CA VAL A 140 1.00 -7.92 4.00
C VAL A 140 0.02 -6.85 4.48
N GLN A 141 -1.02 -7.25 5.22
CA GLN A 141 -2.02 -6.34 5.80
C GLN A 141 -1.62 -5.81 7.19
N SER A 142 -0.77 -6.53 7.91
CA SER A 142 -0.30 -6.13 9.25
C SER A 142 0.59 -4.87 9.23
N ARG A 143 0.51 -4.02 10.25
CA ARG A 143 1.46 -2.92 10.46
C ARG A 143 2.87 -3.44 10.76
N THR A 144 2.96 -4.55 11.50
CA THR A 144 4.23 -5.14 11.95
C THR A 144 4.46 -6.49 11.28
N VAL A 145 5.69 -6.72 10.80
CA VAL A 145 6.11 -7.99 10.20
C VAL A 145 7.29 -8.55 11.01
N GLU A 146 7.11 -9.75 11.55
CA GLU A 146 8.16 -10.45 12.28
C GLU A 146 9.24 -11.00 11.35
N LEU A 147 10.50 -10.89 11.80
CA LEU A 147 11.68 -11.42 11.15
C LEU A 147 12.04 -12.77 11.78
N LYS A 148 12.61 -13.69 10.99
CA LYS A 148 13.03 -15.03 11.43
C LYS A 148 14.09 -14.96 12.53
N CYS A 149 14.93 -13.94 12.53
CA CYS A 149 15.92 -13.69 13.57
C CYS A 149 15.33 -13.18 14.90
N GLY A 150 14.02 -12.99 15.01
CA GLY A 150 13.33 -12.51 16.23
C GLY A 150 13.20 -10.99 16.34
N GLY A 151 13.61 -10.25 15.30
CA GLY A 151 13.31 -8.82 15.15
C GLY A 151 11.95 -8.60 14.50
N SER A 152 11.60 -7.34 14.24
CA SER A 152 10.40 -6.99 13.45
C SER A 152 10.61 -5.71 12.67
N ILE A 153 9.84 -5.53 11.60
CA ILE A 153 9.75 -4.26 10.88
C ILE A 153 8.34 -3.68 11.08
N VAL A 154 8.26 -2.39 11.33
CA VAL A 154 7.02 -1.63 11.48
C VAL A 154 6.87 -0.72 10.27
N ILE A 155 5.77 -0.86 9.53
CA ILE A 155 5.54 -0.11 8.29
C ILE A 155 4.39 0.86 8.51
N GLU A 156 4.66 2.14 8.35
CA GLU A 156 3.69 3.22 8.48
C GLU A 156 3.59 4.02 7.18
N GLN A 157 2.37 4.07 6.63
CA GLN A 157 2.07 4.91 5.49
C GLN A 157 1.46 6.22 6.00
N THR A 158 2.16 7.33 5.75
CA THR A 158 1.64 8.69 5.99
C THR A 158 1.11 9.29 4.68
N GLU A 159 0.66 10.54 4.73
CA GLU A 159 0.20 11.28 3.56
C GLU A 159 1.32 11.45 2.51
N ALA A 160 2.51 11.84 2.96
CA ALA A 160 3.62 12.21 2.08
C ALA A 160 4.62 11.08 1.82
N LEU A 161 4.82 10.19 2.79
CA LEU A 161 5.89 9.18 2.75
C LEU A 161 5.50 7.88 3.45
N VAL A 162 6.34 6.86 3.26
CA VAL A 162 6.25 5.60 4.01
C VAL A 162 7.46 5.52 4.94
N ALA A 163 7.22 5.43 6.24
CA ALA A 163 8.24 5.20 7.25
C ALA A 163 8.31 3.71 7.59
N ILE A 164 9.52 3.17 7.67
CA ILE A 164 9.75 1.77 8.03
C ILE A 164 10.79 1.72 9.13
N ASP A 165 10.41 1.22 10.30
CA ASP A 165 11.27 1.11 11.48
C ASP A 165 11.67 -0.36 11.71
N VAL A 166 12.93 -0.59 12.09
CA VAL A 166 13.49 -1.94 12.34
C VAL A 166 13.76 -2.13 13.82
N ASN A 167 12.99 -3.03 14.43
CA ASN A 167 13.09 -3.35 15.84
C ASN A 167 13.84 -4.66 16.10
N SER A 168 14.72 -4.65 17.10
CA SER A 168 15.48 -5.85 17.48
C SER A 168 14.65 -6.90 18.24
N GLY A 169 13.44 -6.55 18.68
CA GLY A 169 12.55 -7.43 19.44
C GLY A 169 13.14 -7.84 20.81
N ARG A 170 12.58 -8.91 21.41
CA ARG A 170 13.11 -9.48 22.68
C ARG A 170 14.37 -10.33 22.48
N TYR A 171 14.96 -10.36 21.28
CA TYR A 171 16.07 -11.24 20.96
C TYR A 171 17.40 -10.66 21.48
N ARG A 172 17.74 -11.01 22.73
CA ARG A 172 19.07 -10.79 23.32
C ARG A 172 19.78 -12.12 23.52
N LYS A 173 20.29 -12.75 22.46
CA LYS A 173 21.35 -13.76 22.67
C LYS A 173 22.61 -13.03 23.14
N GLN A 174 23.35 -13.64 24.06
CA GLN A 174 24.55 -13.13 24.76
C GLN A 174 25.76 -12.74 23.85
N GLN A 175 25.58 -12.65 22.54
CA GLN A 175 26.59 -12.11 21.62
C GLN A 175 26.42 -10.60 21.46
N SER A 176 27.53 -9.90 21.21
CA SER A 176 27.64 -8.45 21.02
C SER A 176 26.39 -7.84 20.37
N ALA A 177 25.83 -6.81 21.02
CA ALA A 177 24.65 -6.08 20.54
C ALA A 177 24.82 -5.58 19.09
N GLU A 178 26.06 -5.25 18.69
CA GLU A 178 26.39 -4.81 17.33
C GLU A 178 26.20 -5.92 16.28
N LEU A 179 26.60 -7.16 16.58
CA LEU A 179 26.42 -8.29 15.66
C LEU A 179 24.94 -8.66 15.53
N THR A 180 24.18 -8.52 16.61
CA THR A 180 22.73 -8.73 16.61
C THR A 180 22.04 -7.68 15.73
N ALA A 181 22.36 -6.39 15.92
CA ALA A 181 21.85 -5.32 15.06
C ALA A 181 22.17 -5.54 13.58
N TYR A 182 23.41 -5.91 13.26
CA TYR A 182 23.80 -6.20 11.88
C TYR A 182 22.99 -7.35 11.26
N LYS A 183 22.84 -8.47 11.96
CA LYS A 183 22.05 -9.63 11.47
C LYS A 183 20.58 -9.26 11.23
N ILE A 184 19.98 -8.51 12.15
CA ILE A 184 18.58 -8.07 12.04
C ILE A 184 18.42 -7.12 10.84
N ASN A 185 19.31 -6.14 10.68
CA ASN A 185 19.26 -5.21 9.55
C ASN A 185 19.44 -5.90 8.19
N MET A 186 20.29 -6.92 8.10
CA MET A 186 20.47 -7.70 6.87
C MET A 186 19.20 -8.46 6.48
N GLU A 187 18.50 -9.04 7.46
CA GLU A 187 17.21 -9.69 7.22
C GLU A 187 16.13 -8.66 6.88
N ALA A 188 16.05 -7.57 7.65
CA ALA A 188 15.12 -6.47 7.43
C ALA A 188 15.28 -5.88 6.02
N ALA A 189 16.50 -5.66 5.53
CA ALA A 189 16.73 -5.16 4.18
C ALA A 189 16.08 -6.04 3.09
N THR A 190 16.15 -7.36 3.25
CA THR A 190 15.54 -8.30 2.31
C THR A 190 14.02 -8.30 2.42
N GLU A 191 13.51 -8.27 3.66
CA GLU A 191 12.07 -8.31 3.95
C GLU A 191 11.37 -7.00 3.57
N ILE A 192 11.97 -5.84 3.83
CA ILE A 192 11.47 -4.53 3.40
C ILE A 192 11.30 -4.52 1.89
N ALA A 193 12.32 -4.93 1.13
CA ALA A 193 12.23 -4.98 -0.33
C ALA A 193 11.11 -5.91 -0.82
N ARG A 194 10.84 -6.99 -0.09
CA ARG A 194 9.72 -7.91 -0.36
C ARG A 194 8.37 -7.24 -0.06
N GLN A 195 8.21 -6.61 1.09
CA GLN A 195 6.98 -5.91 1.50
C GLN A 195 6.64 -4.74 0.57
N LEU A 196 7.63 -3.97 0.11
CA LEU A 196 7.43 -2.91 -0.88
C LEU A 196 6.74 -3.42 -2.16
N ARG A 197 7.09 -4.63 -2.61
CA ARG A 197 6.45 -5.26 -3.78
C ARG A 197 5.07 -5.79 -3.48
N LEU A 198 4.89 -6.46 -2.34
CA LEU A 198 3.62 -7.11 -1.99
C LEU A 198 2.52 -6.09 -1.68
N ARG A 199 2.87 -4.99 -1.02
CA ARG A 199 1.95 -3.89 -0.65
C ARG A 199 1.80 -2.82 -1.73
N ASP A 200 2.60 -2.91 -2.80
CA ASP A 200 2.81 -1.90 -3.84
C ASP A 200 3.05 -0.48 -3.27
N LEU A 201 3.89 -0.38 -2.24
CA LEU A 201 4.24 0.89 -1.60
C LEU A 201 5.09 1.73 -2.54
N GLY A 202 4.77 3.00 -2.70
CA GLY A 202 5.53 3.89 -3.58
C GLY A 202 5.42 5.35 -3.18
N GLY A 203 6.26 6.18 -3.79
CA GLY A 203 6.55 7.54 -3.33
C GLY A 203 7.90 7.57 -2.61
N LEU A 204 8.04 8.50 -1.67
CA LEU A 204 9.18 8.58 -0.76
C LEU A 204 9.04 7.51 0.33
N ILE A 205 10.09 6.74 0.55
CA ILE A 205 10.18 5.71 1.58
C ILE A 205 11.44 6.00 2.40
N ILE A 206 11.30 6.00 3.71
CA ILE A 206 12.38 6.17 4.68
C ILE A 206 12.45 4.88 5.49
N CYS A 207 13.61 4.23 5.48
CA CYS A 207 13.88 3.05 6.29
C CYS A 207 14.85 3.41 7.41
N ASP A 208 14.41 3.29 8.65
CA ASP A 208 15.20 3.46 9.87
C ASP A 208 15.77 2.10 10.30
N PHE A 209 17.05 1.88 10.03
CA PHE A 209 17.75 0.66 10.41
C PHE A 209 18.38 0.84 11.79
N ILE A 210 18.54 -0.26 12.54
CA ILE A 210 19.20 -0.22 13.85
C ILE A 210 20.62 0.35 13.69
N ASP A 211 21.01 1.27 14.56
CA ASP A 211 22.32 1.90 14.53
C ASP A 211 23.49 0.90 14.51
N MET A 212 24.45 1.14 13.61
CA MET A 212 25.65 0.32 13.45
C MET A 212 26.89 1.21 13.47
N ARG A 213 27.79 0.96 14.42
CA ARG A 213 29.06 1.71 14.57
C ARG A 213 30.02 1.41 13.42
N ASN A 214 30.18 0.13 13.09
CA ASN A 214 31.04 -0.30 12.00
C ASN A 214 30.51 0.15 10.63
N GLU A 215 31.33 0.91 9.89
CA GLU A 215 30.99 1.38 8.54
C GLU A 215 30.85 0.22 7.53
N LYS A 216 31.59 -0.88 7.72
CA LYS A 216 31.47 -2.07 6.89
C LYS A 216 30.07 -2.66 6.97
N HIS A 217 29.51 -2.77 8.18
CA HIS A 217 28.15 -3.29 8.40
C HIS A 217 27.09 -2.41 7.70
N ARG A 218 27.22 -1.07 7.80
CA ARG A 218 26.36 -0.12 7.07
C ARG A 218 26.40 -0.34 5.56
N ARG A 219 27.61 -0.44 4.99
CA ARG A 219 27.80 -0.68 3.54
C ARG A 219 27.24 -2.03 3.08
N ASP A 220 27.35 -3.06 3.92
CA ASP A 220 26.84 -4.40 3.62
C ASP A 220 25.29 -4.42 3.62
N VAL A 221 24.65 -3.75 4.59
CA VAL A 221 23.18 -3.58 4.64
C VAL A 221 22.68 -2.78 3.44
N GLU A 222 23.33 -1.68 3.08
CA GLU A 222 22.99 -0.92 1.85
C GLU A 222 23.07 -1.80 0.59
N ARG A 223 24.13 -2.61 0.49
CA ARG A 223 24.34 -3.49 -0.66
C ARG A 223 23.27 -4.57 -0.72
N ALA A 224 22.93 -5.17 0.42
CA ALA A 224 21.87 -6.16 0.54
C ALA A 224 20.53 -5.55 0.12
N PHE A 225 20.19 -4.37 0.64
CA PHE A 225 18.96 -3.66 0.31
C PHE A 225 18.87 -3.33 -1.18
N ARG A 226 19.92 -2.72 -1.77
CA ARG A 226 19.98 -2.43 -3.21
C ARG A 226 19.84 -3.71 -4.04
N THR A 227 20.41 -4.82 -3.59
CA THR A 227 20.32 -6.10 -4.32
C THR A 227 18.92 -6.68 -4.25
N ALA A 228 18.26 -6.64 -3.09
CA ALA A 228 16.89 -7.12 -2.90
C ALA A 228 15.86 -6.30 -3.70
N VAL A 229 16.08 -5.00 -3.87
CA VAL A 229 15.22 -4.10 -4.67
C VAL A 229 15.43 -4.25 -6.18
N LYS A 230 16.59 -4.74 -6.66
CA LYS A 230 16.82 -4.94 -8.11
C LYS A 230 15.80 -5.86 -8.79
N ALA A 231 15.24 -6.82 -8.04
CA ALA A 231 14.20 -7.71 -8.54
C ALA A 231 12.83 -7.01 -8.75
N ASP A 232 12.68 -5.78 -8.25
CA ASP A 232 11.45 -5.01 -8.38
C ASP A 232 11.25 -4.45 -9.80
N ARG A 233 10.00 -4.47 -10.25
CA ARG A 233 9.58 -3.89 -11.53
C ARG A 233 9.34 -2.39 -11.46
N ALA A 234 9.02 -1.84 -10.29
CA ALA A 234 8.96 -0.40 -10.11
C ALA A 234 10.35 0.22 -10.30
N ARG A 235 10.44 1.43 -10.86
CA ARG A 235 11.69 2.18 -10.86
C ARG A 235 11.96 2.68 -9.44
N SER A 236 13.20 2.55 -8.99
CA SER A 236 13.58 2.98 -7.65
C SER A 236 14.94 3.68 -7.64
N LYS A 237 15.09 4.69 -6.80
CA LYS A 237 16.37 5.33 -6.50
C LYS A 237 16.60 5.21 -4.99
N ILE A 238 17.76 4.70 -4.60
CA ILE A 238 18.11 4.45 -3.19
C ILE A 238 19.38 5.25 -2.89
N LEU A 239 19.34 6.10 -1.87
CA LEU A 239 20.50 6.86 -1.40
C LEU A 239 21.40 6.00 -0.51
N ARG A 240 22.46 6.57 0.05
CA ARG A 240 23.26 5.91 1.09
C ARG A 240 22.59 6.11 2.44
N ILE A 241 22.97 5.31 3.44
CA ILE A 241 22.59 5.54 4.84
C ILE A 241 23.06 6.96 5.20
N SER A 242 22.13 7.79 5.65
CA SER A 242 22.40 9.17 6.03
C SER A 242 23.20 9.23 7.33
N ARG A 243 23.61 10.45 7.71
CA ARG A 243 24.25 10.66 9.02
C ARG A 243 23.29 10.40 10.19
N PHE A 244 21.98 10.43 9.95
CA PHE A 244 20.93 10.12 10.92
C PHE A 244 20.56 8.63 10.95
N GLY A 245 21.30 7.74 10.28
CA GLY A 245 21.03 6.29 10.32
C GLY A 245 19.96 5.81 9.33
N VAL A 246 19.20 6.72 8.71
CA VAL A 246 18.11 6.36 7.79
C VAL A 246 18.57 6.13 6.35
N VAL A 247 17.87 5.24 5.64
CA VAL A 247 17.97 5.05 4.19
C VAL A 247 16.76 5.68 3.51
N GLU A 248 17.03 6.64 2.63
CA GLU A 248 16.02 7.28 1.79
C GLU A 248 15.94 6.59 0.43
N MET A 249 14.73 6.30 -0.03
CA MET A 249 14.49 5.84 -1.39
C MET A 249 13.21 6.40 -1.99
N THR A 250 13.20 6.52 -3.32
CA THR A 250 11.97 6.73 -4.08
C THR A 250 11.62 5.46 -4.84
N ARG A 251 10.33 5.11 -4.86
CA ARG A 251 9.80 3.99 -5.65
C ARG A 251 8.60 4.45 -6.46
N GLN A 252 8.62 4.19 -7.77
CA GLN A 252 7.51 4.52 -8.66
C GLN A 252 6.23 3.80 -8.22
N ARG A 253 5.13 4.55 -8.01
CA ARG A 253 3.79 3.99 -7.79
C ARG A 253 3.30 3.35 -9.09
N MET A 254 3.03 2.05 -9.06
CA MET A 254 2.52 1.32 -10.23
C MET A 254 0.99 1.21 -10.20
N ARG A 255 0.41 1.12 -9.00
CA ARG A 255 -1.03 1.09 -8.71
C ARG A 255 -1.29 1.87 -7.41
N PRO A 256 -2.56 2.18 -7.08
CA PRO A 256 -2.92 2.61 -5.72
C PRO A 256 -2.44 1.58 -4.69
N SER A 257 -2.02 2.02 -3.51
CA SER A 257 -1.51 1.11 -2.47
C SER A 257 -2.60 0.12 -2.06
N LEU A 258 -2.20 -1.06 -1.59
CA LEU A 258 -3.16 -2.08 -1.14
C LEU A 258 -4.10 -1.52 -0.07
N GLN A 259 -3.58 -0.66 0.81
CA GLN A 259 -4.34 -0.04 1.89
C GLN A 259 -5.50 0.80 1.35
N SER A 260 -5.25 1.65 0.34
CA SER A 260 -6.27 2.52 -0.27
C SER A 260 -7.42 1.77 -0.95
N ARG A 261 -7.20 0.50 -1.34
CA ARG A 261 -8.21 -0.34 -2.01
C ARG A 261 -8.98 -1.24 -1.05
N THR A 262 -8.42 -1.50 0.13
CA THR A 262 -8.92 -2.53 1.06
C THR A 262 -9.56 -1.90 2.30
N TYR A 263 -9.08 -0.72 2.71
CA TYR A 263 -9.51 -0.07 3.94
C TYR A 263 -10.21 1.25 3.65
N LEU A 264 -11.18 1.58 4.50
CA LEU A 264 -11.79 2.90 4.57
C LEU A 264 -11.10 3.73 5.66
N ALA A 265 -11.14 5.06 5.53
CA ALA A 265 -10.69 5.95 6.57
C ALA A 265 -11.50 5.73 7.85
N CYS A 266 -10.85 5.79 9.02
CA CYS A 266 -11.53 5.65 10.30
C CYS A 266 -12.52 6.81 10.50
N SER A 267 -13.79 6.49 10.73
CA SER A 267 -14.85 7.48 10.95
C SER A 267 -14.73 8.27 12.26
N HIS A 268 -13.86 7.83 13.17
CA HIS A 268 -13.66 8.47 14.47
C HIS A 268 -12.49 9.44 14.47
N CYS A 269 -11.36 9.04 13.90
CA CYS A 269 -10.12 9.81 13.94
C CYS A 269 -9.72 10.40 12.58
N GLY A 270 -10.47 10.12 11.52
CA GLY A 270 -10.14 10.58 10.16
C GLY A 270 -8.82 10.01 9.62
N GLY A 271 -8.25 9.01 10.29
CA GLY A 271 -6.95 8.42 9.93
C GLY A 271 -5.76 8.86 10.79
N THR A 272 -5.94 9.72 11.80
CA THR A 272 -4.84 10.12 12.71
C THR A 272 -4.36 9.00 13.62
N GLY A 273 -5.18 7.97 13.85
CA GLY A 273 -4.88 6.86 14.76
C GLY A 273 -5.04 7.21 16.25
N CYS A 274 -5.43 8.44 16.58
CA CYS A 274 -5.71 8.91 17.93
C CYS A 274 -6.95 9.82 17.93
N ILE A 275 -7.65 9.87 19.06
CA ILE A 275 -8.77 10.79 19.30
C ILE A 275 -8.40 11.65 20.51
N LYS A 276 -8.89 12.89 20.58
CA LYS A 276 -8.72 13.71 21.79
C LYS A 276 -9.27 12.98 23.02
N SER A 277 -8.60 13.15 24.16
CA SER A 277 -9.11 12.66 25.44
C SER A 277 -10.39 13.41 25.84
N HIS A 278 -11.24 12.75 26.63
CA HIS A 278 -12.50 13.34 27.11
C HIS A 278 -12.26 14.65 27.87
N GLU A 279 -11.20 14.72 28.68
CA GLU A 279 -10.80 15.93 29.40
C GLU A 279 -10.43 17.08 28.46
N SER A 280 -9.65 16.80 27.40
CA SER A 280 -9.23 17.81 26.44
C SER A 280 -10.43 18.33 25.65
N LEU A 281 -11.31 17.43 25.24
CA LEU A 281 -12.56 17.76 24.55
C LEU A 281 -13.52 18.55 25.45
N ALA A 282 -13.63 18.20 26.73
CA ALA A 282 -14.44 18.94 27.70
C ALA A 282 -13.97 20.40 27.85
N ILE A 283 -12.66 20.64 27.91
CA ILE A 283 -12.10 22.00 27.97
C ILE A 283 -12.42 22.79 26.69
N GLU A 284 -12.32 22.16 25.51
CA GLU A 284 -12.68 22.77 24.23
C GLU A 284 -14.18 23.13 24.18
N ILE A 285 -15.03 22.21 24.63
CA ILE A 285 -16.48 22.45 24.75
C ILE A 285 -16.78 23.58 25.71
N ILE A 286 -16.10 23.68 26.86
CA ILE A 286 -16.27 24.80 27.80
C ILE A 286 -15.94 26.14 27.12
N ARG A 287 -14.93 26.19 26.24
CA ARG A 287 -14.63 27.40 25.46
C ARG A 287 -15.75 27.73 24.47
N LEU A 288 -16.32 26.72 23.81
CA LEU A 288 -17.48 26.88 22.93
C LEU A 288 -18.74 27.33 23.69
N LEU A 289 -18.98 26.78 24.89
CA LEU A 289 -20.07 27.19 25.76
C LEU A 289 -19.90 28.65 26.19
N ASN A 290 -18.70 29.08 26.59
CA ASN A 290 -18.41 30.49 26.90
C ASN A 290 -18.67 31.42 25.71
N LEU A 291 -18.20 31.05 24.52
CA LEU A 291 -18.46 31.81 23.29
C LEU A 291 -19.96 31.94 23.03
N SER A 292 -20.70 30.84 23.16
CA SER A 292 -22.14 30.81 22.97
C SER A 292 -22.89 31.63 24.03
N ALA A 293 -22.46 31.51 25.28
CA ALA A 293 -23.00 32.23 26.42
C ALA A 293 -22.74 33.74 26.34
N SER A 294 -21.73 34.20 25.60
CA SER A 294 -21.48 35.64 25.41
C SER A 294 -22.47 36.34 24.46
N LYS A 295 -23.20 35.61 23.60
CA LYS A 295 -24.11 36.22 22.62
C LYS A 295 -25.49 36.51 23.21
N ASN A 296 -25.91 37.78 23.23
CA ASN A 296 -27.18 38.22 23.86
C ASN A 296 -28.45 37.55 23.31
N GLN A 297 -28.45 37.11 22.06
CA GLN A 297 -29.61 36.48 21.40
C GLN A 297 -29.89 35.06 21.91
N ILE A 298 -28.93 34.44 22.60
CA ILE A 298 -29.01 33.07 23.10
C ILE A 298 -29.46 33.10 24.56
N LYS A 299 -30.44 32.26 24.92
CA LYS A 299 -30.96 32.10 26.29
C LYS A 299 -30.81 30.68 26.84
N ARG A 300 -30.82 29.68 25.96
CA ARG A 300 -30.64 28.27 26.31
C ARG A 300 -29.64 27.63 25.37
N ILE A 301 -28.74 26.83 25.92
CA ILE A 301 -27.76 26.05 25.16
C ILE A 301 -27.99 24.58 25.50
N GLU A 302 -28.16 23.75 24.47
CA GLU A 302 -28.21 22.30 24.59
C GLU A 302 -26.97 21.70 23.94
N LEU A 303 -26.21 20.93 24.70
CA LEU A 303 -24.99 20.27 24.27
C LEU A 303 -25.23 18.76 24.24
N PHE A 304 -24.94 18.13 23.09
CA PHE A 304 -25.02 16.69 22.88
C PHE A 304 -23.61 16.14 22.69
N VAL A 305 -23.18 15.25 23.59
CA VAL A 305 -21.81 14.72 23.66
C VAL A 305 -21.81 13.24 24.02
N SER A 306 -20.66 12.57 23.90
CA SER A 306 -20.53 11.18 24.37
C SER A 306 -20.73 11.08 25.90
N PRO A 307 -21.12 9.90 26.42
CA PRO A 307 -21.30 9.69 27.86
C PRO A 307 -20.09 10.08 28.71
N GLU A 308 -18.88 9.75 28.25
CA GLU A 308 -17.63 10.03 28.98
C GLU A 308 -17.35 11.53 29.08
N VAL A 309 -17.68 12.29 28.03
CA VAL A 309 -17.54 13.75 28.02
C VAL A 309 -18.63 14.40 28.87
N ALA A 310 -19.87 13.91 28.81
CA ALA A 310 -20.95 14.37 29.67
C ALA A 310 -20.60 14.20 31.15
N ASP A 311 -20.07 13.04 31.52
CA ASP A 311 -19.65 12.72 32.89
C ASP A 311 -18.54 13.66 33.38
N CYS A 312 -17.50 13.86 32.57
CA CYS A 312 -16.42 14.81 32.88
C CYS A 312 -16.95 16.25 33.06
N LEU A 313 -17.88 16.69 32.19
CA LEU A 313 -18.47 18.03 32.27
C LEU A 313 -19.37 18.21 33.50
N GLN A 314 -20.19 17.21 33.83
CA GLN A 314 -21.17 17.27 34.91
C GLN A 314 -20.60 16.98 36.30
N ASN A 315 -19.45 16.31 36.39
CA ASN A 315 -18.79 16.00 37.65
C ASN A 315 -17.54 16.84 37.85
N GLU A 316 -16.49 16.62 37.05
CA GLU A 316 -15.19 17.27 37.24
C GLU A 316 -15.22 18.76 36.92
N LYS A 317 -15.94 19.16 35.86
CA LYS A 317 -16.05 20.56 35.41
C LYS A 317 -17.35 21.24 35.84
N ARG A 318 -18.10 20.63 36.77
CA ARG A 318 -19.40 21.12 37.24
C ARG A 318 -19.35 22.58 37.71
N ALA A 319 -18.33 22.92 38.50
CA ALA A 319 -18.16 24.27 39.04
C ALA A 319 -17.97 25.30 37.92
N THR A 320 -17.23 24.95 36.86
CA THR A 320 -17.02 25.82 35.71
C THR A 320 -18.31 26.01 34.91
N ILE A 321 -19.10 24.95 34.71
CA ILE A 321 -20.41 25.07 34.03
C ILE A 321 -21.35 25.97 34.83
N ALA A 322 -21.44 25.78 36.15
CA ALA A 322 -22.27 26.61 37.01
C ALA A 322 -21.86 28.10 36.96
N GLN A 323 -20.55 28.39 36.91
CA GLN A 323 -20.06 29.76 36.72
C GLN A 323 -20.54 30.35 35.38
N ILE A 324 -20.49 29.58 34.29
CA ILE A 324 -20.95 30.04 32.97
C ILE A 324 -22.45 30.39 33.01
N GLU A 325 -23.28 29.53 33.61
CA GLU A 325 -24.71 29.77 33.76
C GLU A 325 -24.97 31.03 34.60
N GLN A 326 -24.26 31.19 35.72
CA GLN A 326 -24.41 32.33 36.62
C GLN A 326 -23.99 33.67 36.00
N PHE A 327 -22.86 33.71 35.28
CA PHE A 327 -22.36 34.95 34.67
C PHE A 327 -23.18 35.37 33.45
N SER A 328 -23.73 34.42 32.70
CA SER A 328 -24.46 34.71 31.47
C SER A 328 -25.97 34.82 31.63
N ASP A 329 -26.51 34.43 32.79
CA ASP A 329 -27.95 34.28 33.06
C ASP A 329 -28.65 33.42 31.98
N LYS A 330 -27.99 32.30 31.64
CA LYS A 330 -28.44 31.34 30.60
C LYS A 330 -28.37 29.93 31.12
N ARG A 331 -29.27 29.09 30.61
CA ARG A 331 -29.34 27.67 30.98
C ARG A 331 -28.52 26.81 30.01
N VAL A 332 -27.64 25.98 30.56
CA VAL A 332 -26.86 24.98 29.82
C VAL A 332 -27.40 23.59 30.15
N ILE A 333 -27.88 22.87 29.14
CA ILE A 333 -28.38 21.49 29.28
C ILE A 333 -27.40 20.58 28.55
N ILE A 334 -26.88 19.57 29.26
CA ILE A 334 -25.93 18.62 28.71
C ILE A 334 -26.65 17.27 28.55
N HIS A 335 -26.75 16.80 27.31
CA HIS A 335 -27.32 15.52 26.91
C HIS A 335 -26.19 14.54 26.59
N SER A 336 -26.31 13.33 27.15
CA SER A 336 -25.45 12.20 26.81
C SER A 336 -26.08 11.42 25.65
N GLU A 337 -25.34 11.34 24.54
CA GLU A 337 -25.72 10.59 23.34
C GLU A 337 -24.87 9.32 23.22
N PRO A 338 -25.42 8.11 23.43
CA PRO A 338 -24.66 6.87 23.37
C PRO A 338 -24.02 6.60 22.00
N ASN A 339 -24.59 7.18 20.94
CA ASN A 339 -24.09 7.03 19.58
C ASN A 339 -22.96 8.02 19.23
N TYR A 340 -22.65 8.97 20.12
CA TYR A 340 -21.57 9.92 19.91
C TYR A 340 -20.26 9.30 20.41
N THR A 341 -19.25 9.36 19.57
CA THR A 341 -17.95 8.70 19.79
C THR A 341 -16.84 9.60 19.27
N GLY A 342 -15.67 9.57 19.92
CA GLY A 342 -14.55 10.43 19.53
C GLY A 342 -14.86 11.91 19.77
N GLU A 343 -14.54 12.76 18.79
CA GLU A 343 -14.71 14.21 18.91
C GLU A 343 -16.11 14.73 18.53
N LYS A 344 -17.05 13.82 18.25
CA LYS A 344 -18.41 14.20 17.86
C LYS A 344 -19.14 14.88 19.02
N HIS A 345 -19.57 16.11 18.77
CA HIS A 345 -20.44 16.88 19.64
C HIS A 345 -21.35 17.76 18.79
N ASN A 346 -22.52 18.10 19.32
CA ASN A 346 -23.45 19.02 18.70
C ASN A 346 -23.93 20.04 19.74
N LEU A 347 -23.99 21.30 19.36
CA LEU A 347 -24.36 22.38 20.27
C LEU A 347 -25.47 23.20 19.61
N LEU A 348 -26.64 23.18 20.24
CA LEU A 348 -27.85 23.87 19.80
C LEU A 348 -28.13 25.06 20.71
N CYS A 349 -28.14 26.25 20.14
CA CYS A 349 -28.45 27.48 20.85
C CYS A 349 -29.88 27.93 20.54
N TYR A 350 -30.63 28.36 21.54
CA TYR A 350 -32.01 28.81 21.41
C TYR A 350 -32.17 30.24 21.91
N ASN A 351 -32.99 31.04 21.21
CA ASN A 351 -33.40 32.36 21.66
C ASN A 351 -34.60 32.31 22.63
N GLU A 352 -35.07 33.47 23.10
CA GLU A 352 -36.26 33.60 23.98
C GLU A 352 -37.52 32.95 23.40
N ARG A 353 -37.66 32.92 22.07
CA ARG A 353 -38.82 32.33 21.37
C ARG A 353 -38.64 30.84 21.07
N GLY A 354 -37.58 30.21 21.56
CA GLY A 354 -37.27 28.79 21.32
C GLY A 354 -36.82 28.48 19.88
N SER A 355 -36.49 29.49 19.08
CA SER A 355 -35.94 29.29 17.73
C SER A 355 -34.43 29.04 17.82
N VAL A 356 -33.93 28.14 16.97
CA VAL A 356 -32.49 27.83 16.90
C VAL A 356 -31.71 29.02 16.35
N VAL A 357 -30.72 29.48 17.10
CA VAL A 357 -29.78 30.52 16.72
C VAL A 357 -28.50 29.84 16.25
N LYS A 358 -28.10 30.08 15.00
CA LYS A 358 -26.79 29.61 14.52
C LYS A 358 -25.68 30.42 15.20
N LEU A 359 -24.67 29.71 15.69
CA LEU A 359 -23.44 30.31 16.17
C LEU A 359 -22.61 30.91 15.04
#